data_AF-A0A3Q3W8V5-F1
#
_entry.id   AF-A0A3Q3W8V5-F1
#
_cell.length_a   1.000
_cell.length_b   1.000
_cell.length_c   1.000
_cell.angle_alpha   90.00
_cell.angle_beta   90.00
_cell.angle_gamma   90.00
#
_symmetry.space_group_name_H-M   'P 1'
#
loop_
_entity.id
_entity.type
_entity.pdbx_description
1 polymer ?
#
loop_
_entity_poly.entity_id
_entity_poly.type
_entity_poly.pdbx_seq_one_letter_code
_entity_poly.pdbx_strand_id
1 'polypeptide(L)'
;WESIYSTPRAQRNAFEKLQSLHVTSLKIQYKRFSIDSGLALISKGELTIVSGAPRGGYSGQVAFLRADPDAKRNLSVELVLSGPGLASSFGYDVAVVDFNGDGYCSGGAI
;
A
#
# COMPACT_ATOMS: atom_id res chain seq x y z
N TRP A 1 -5.91 -18.38 20.19
CA TRP A 1 -6.81 -17.26 19.84
C TRP A 1 -6.12 -15.88 19.85
N GLU A 2 -4.93 -15.69 20.43
CA GLU A 2 -4.14 -14.43 20.30
C GLU A 2 -2.94 -14.52 19.33
N SER A 3 -2.61 -15.69 18.79
CA SER A 3 -1.34 -15.93 18.10
C SER A 3 -1.30 -15.53 16.62
N ILE A 4 -2.44 -15.20 16.00
CA ILE A 4 -2.56 -15.01 14.53
C ILE A 4 -2.55 -13.53 14.10
N TYR A 5 -2.60 -12.59 15.06
CA TYR A 5 -2.51 -11.14 14.82
C TYR A 5 -1.22 -10.51 15.37
N SER A 6 -0.25 -11.34 15.75
CA SER A 6 1.07 -10.88 16.17
C SER A 6 1.86 -10.41 14.95
N THR A 7 1.68 -9.15 14.54
CA THR A 7 2.55 -8.51 13.54
C THR A 7 4.00 -8.60 14.03
N PRO A 8 4.92 -9.19 13.24
CA PRO A 8 6.32 -9.32 13.62
C PRO A 8 6.93 -7.96 13.98
N ARG A 9 7.83 -7.92 14.97
CA ARG A 9 8.45 -6.66 15.45
C ARG A 9 9.13 -5.86 14.33
N ALA A 10 9.65 -6.54 13.32
CA ALA A 10 10.18 -5.92 12.10
C ALA A 10 9.12 -5.15 11.30
N GLN A 11 7.90 -5.67 11.18
CA GLN A 11 6.78 -4.98 10.53
C GLN A 11 6.23 -3.84 11.36
N ARG A 12 6.19 -3.97 12.70
CA ARG A 12 5.84 -2.83 13.58
C ARG A 12 6.86 -1.70 13.46
N ASN A 13 8.15 -2.03 13.47
CA ASN A 13 9.21 -1.03 13.29
C ASN A 13 9.15 -0.39 11.90
N ALA A 14 8.81 -1.16 10.86
CA ALA A 14 8.58 -0.62 9.53
C ALA A 14 7.37 0.32 9.51
N PHE A 15 6.26 -0.07 10.16
CA PHE A 15 5.04 0.72 10.29
C PHE A 15 5.27 2.05 11.02
N GLU A 16 5.93 2.03 12.18
CA GLU A 16 6.30 3.23 12.94
C GLU A 16 7.25 4.14 12.13
N LYS A 17 8.22 3.54 11.42
CA LYS A 17 9.16 4.28 10.57
C LYS A 17 8.46 4.93 9.38
N LEU A 18 7.47 4.27 8.78
CA LEU A 18 6.61 4.82 7.73
C LEU A 18 5.69 5.93 8.20
N GLN A 19 5.21 5.88 9.46
CA GLN A 19 4.45 6.98 10.08
C GLN A 19 5.33 8.20 10.38
N SER A 20 6.61 8.00 10.70
CA SER A 20 7.57 9.08 10.97
C SER A 20 8.08 9.80 9.71
N LEU A 21 7.94 9.16 8.54
CA LEU A 21 8.29 9.75 7.25
C LEU A 21 7.28 10.87 6.92
N HIS A 22 7.75 12.12 7.04
CA HIS A 22 7.09 13.28 6.47
C HIS A 22 7.05 13.13 4.94
N VAL A 23 5.96 12.54 4.42
CA VAL A 23 5.66 12.46 2.99
C VAL A 23 5.20 13.84 2.52
N THR A 24 6.13 14.77 2.45
CA THR A 24 5.91 16.16 2.04
C THR A 24 6.29 16.33 0.57
N SER A 25 5.70 15.53 -0.33
CA SER A 25 5.71 15.86 -1.78
C SER A 25 4.77 14.99 -2.64
N LEU A 26 3.63 14.56 -2.11
CA LEU A 26 2.51 14.13 -2.96
C LEU A 26 1.34 15.04 -2.64
N LYS A 27 1.24 16.10 -3.43
CA LYS A 27 0.20 17.12 -3.33
C LYS A 27 -1.16 16.49 -3.64
N ILE A 28 -1.80 15.99 -2.58
CA ILE A 28 -3.24 16.03 -2.30
C ILE A 28 -4.17 15.49 -3.41
N GLN A 29 -4.17 14.17 -3.65
CA GLN A 29 -5.38 13.42 -4.07
C GLN A 29 -5.51 12.01 -3.45
N TYR A 30 -4.53 11.58 -2.63
CA TYR A 30 -4.54 10.28 -1.97
C TYR A 30 -4.60 10.52 -0.45
N LYS A 31 -5.76 10.96 0.04
CA LYS A 31 -6.01 10.93 1.49
C LYS A 31 -6.03 9.44 1.87
N ARG A 32 -4.98 8.99 2.55
CA ARG A 32 -4.79 7.60 3.01
C ARG A 32 -6.03 7.15 3.77
N PHE A 33 -6.78 6.22 3.19
CA PHE A 33 -7.97 5.66 3.82
C PHE A 33 -7.68 4.26 4.36
N SER A 34 -7.04 3.42 3.55
CA SER A 34 -6.53 2.10 3.93
C SER A 34 -5.08 1.95 3.47
N ILE A 35 -4.32 1.09 4.16
CA ILE A 35 -2.90 0.84 3.88
C ILE A 35 -2.52 -0.59 4.23
N ASP A 36 -1.73 -1.22 3.37
CA ASP A 36 -1.06 -2.48 3.65
C ASP A 36 0.31 -2.52 2.96
N SER A 37 1.14 -3.52 3.22
CA SER A 37 2.45 -3.67 2.61
C SER A 37 2.91 -5.12 2.55
N GLY A 38 3.67 -5.46 1.52
CA GLY A 38 4.25 -6.79 1.36
C GLY A 38 5.56 -6.75 0.58
N LEU A 39 6.36 -7.81 0.76
CA LEU A 39 7.52 -8.05 -0.08
C LEU A 39 7.06 -8.77 -1.36
N ALA A 40 7.81 -8.63 -2.44
CA ALA A 40 7.57 -9.40 -3.66
C ALA A 40 6.16 -9.25 -4.26
N LEU A 41 5.57 -8.06 -4.14
CA LEU A 41 4.27 -7.74 -4.74
C LEU A 41 4.40 -7.33 -6.22
N ILE A 42 5.46 -6.59 -6.55
CA ILE A 42 5.80 -6.18 -7.93
C ILE A 42 7.18 -6.72 -8.31
N SER A 43 8.18 -6.48 -7.46
CA SER A 43 9.56 -6.95 -7.65
C SER A 43 9.98 -7.84 -6.50
N LYS A 44 10.61 -8.99 -6.81
CA LYS A 44 10.96 -10.01 -5.81
C LYS A 44 11.97 -9.44 -4.80
N GLY A 45 11.65 -9.56 -3.52
CA GLY A 45 12.51 -9.06 -2.44
C GLY A 45 12.41 -7.55 -2.17
N GLU A 46 11.61 -6.81 -2.95
CA GLU A 46 11.32 -5.40 -2.71
C GLU A 46 10.04 -5.22 -1.91
N LEU A 47 10.05 -4.24 -0.99
CA LEU A 47 8.86 -3.84 -0.24
C LEU A 47 8.00 -2.90 -1.09
N THR A 48 6.75 -3.28 -1.28
CA THR A 48 5.73 -2.43 -1.88
C THR A 48 4.70 -2.04 -0.83
N ILE A 49 4.38 -0.76 -0.76
CA ILE A 49 3.31 -0.21 0.07
C ILE A 49 2.09 -0.02 -0.83
N VAL A 50 0.94 -0.50 -0.38
CA VAL A 50 -0.34 -0.33 -1.09
C VAL A 50 -1.20 0.65 -0.30
N SER A 51 -1.70 1.69 -0.96
CA SER A 51 -2.52 2.72 -0.33
C SER A 51 -3.84 2.88 -1.08
N GLY A 52 -4.94 2.71 -0.37
CA GLY A 52 -6.29 2.99 -0.86
C GLY A 52 -6.65 4.47 -0.77
N ALA A 53 -7.33 4.97 -1.81
CA ALA A 53 -7.86 6.31 -1.95
C ALA A 53 -9.28 6.23 -2.56
N PRO A 54 -10.31 5.90 -1.77
CA PRO A 54 -11.66 5.58 -2.24
C PRO A 54 -12.39 6.76 -2.91
N ARG A 55 -11.84 7.97 -2.81
CA ARG A 55 -12.35 9.19 -3.46
C ARG A 55 -11.48 9.66 -4.62
N GLY A 56 -10.34 9.00 -4.87
CA GLY A 56 -9.46 9.32 -5.98
C GLY A 56 -10.15 9.06 -7.31
N GLY A 57 -9.96 9.95 -8.28
CA GLY A 57 -10.51 9.76 -9.63
C GLY A 57 -12.04 9.64 -9.70
N TYR A 58 -12.78 10.08 -8.67
CA TYR A 58 -14.24 9.97 -8.52
C TYR A 58 -14.81 8.54 -8.42
N SER A 59 -14.04 7.51 -8.78
CA SER A 59 -14.40 6.09 -8.64
C SER A 59 -13.75 5.40 -7.45
N GLY A 60 -12.61 5.91 -6.97
CA GLY A 60 -11.69 5.24 -6.05
C GLY A 60 -10.40 4.84 -6.76
N GLN A 61 -9.28 4.80 -6.04
CA GLN A 61 -7.97 4.43 -6.57
C GLN A 61 -7.15 3.65 -5.54
N VAL A 62 -6.25 2.80 -6.01
CA VAL A 62 -5.26 2.10 -5.20
C VAL A 62 -3.88 2.36 -5.78
N ALA A 63 -2.98 2.93 -4.98
CA ALA A 63 -1.62 3.24 -5.39
C ALA A 63 -0.63 2.23 -4.78
N PHE A 64 0.30 1.77 -5.60
CA PHE A 64 1.44 0.95 -5.22
C PHE A 64 2.66 1.87 -5.17
N LEU A 65 3.33 1.89 -4.03
CA LEU A 65 4.40 2.82 -3.71
C LEU A 65 5.64 2.05 -3.29
N ARG A 66 6.80 2.58 -3.66
CA ARG A 66 8.10 2.06 -3.21
C ARG A 66 8.98 3.20 -2.69
N ALA A 67 10.05 2.87 -1.98
CA ALA A 67 11.05 3.85 -1.62
C ALA A 67 11.60 4.53 -2.88
N ASP A 68 11.65 5.86 -2.86
CA ASP A 68 12.28 6.62 -3.94
C ASP A 68 13.79 6.34 -3.92
N PRO A 69 14.38 5.81 -5.02
CA PRO A 69 15.80 5.47 -5.07
C PRO A 69 16.70 6.71 -4.93
N ASP A 70 16.22 7.88 -5.35
CA ASP A 70 16.99 9.12 -5.41
C ASP A 70 16.72 10.02 -4.19
N ALA A 71 15.59 9.83 -3.51
CA ALA A 71 15.20 10.60 -2.33
C ALA A 71 14.94 9.69 -1.12
N LYS A 72 15.92 9.60 -0.22
CA LYS A 72 15.94 8.74 1.00
C LYS A 72 14.71 8.81 1.93
N ARG A 73 13.81 9.77 1.76
CA ARG A 73 12.60 9.96 2.58
C ARG A 73 11.31 10.13 1.79
N ASN A 74 11.34 9.86 0.49
CA ASN A 74 10.15 9.93 -0.36
C ASN A 74 9.72 8.54 -0.80
N LEU A 75 8.44 8.46 -1.18
CA LEU A 75 7.87 7.32 -1.87
C LEU A 75 7.64 7.72 -3.33
N SER A 76 8.02 6.83 -4.24
CA SER A 76 7.67 6.94 -5.66
C SER A 76 6.43 6.08 -5.94
N VAL A 77 5.56 6.56 -6.82
CA VAL A 77 4.38 5.80 -7.28
C VAL A 77 4.83 4.87 -8.39
N GLU A 78 4.55 3.59 -8.23
CA GLU A 78 4.91 2.55 -9.19
C GLU A 78 3.72 2.16 -10.07
N LEU A 79 2.52 2.06 -9.49
CA LEU A 79 1.28 1.74 -10.19
C LEU A 79 0.08 2.39 -9.51
N VAL A 80 -0.94 2.76 -10.29
CA VAL A 80 -2.24 3.17 -9.78
C VAL A 80 -3.34 2.37 -10.48
N LEU A 81 -4.17 1.69 -9.70
CA LEU A 81 -5.39 1.02 -10.15
C LEU A 81 -6.58 1.94 -9.89
N SER A 82 -7.45 2.11 -10.88
CA SER A 82 -8.67 2.93 -10.75
C SER A 82 -9.90 2.04 -10.56
N GLY A 83 -10.84 2.52 -9.75
CA GLY A 83 -12.09 1.83 -9.48
C GLY A 83 -12.96 1.68 -10.73
N PRO A 84 -13.70 0.57 -10.85
CA PRO A 84 -14.44 0.22 -12.08
C PRO A 84 -15.67 1.09 -12.34
N GLY A 85 -16.13 1.89 -11.37
CA GLY A 85 -17.34 2.70 -11.51
C GLY A 85 -17.37 3.94 -10.62
N LEU A 86 -18.16 4.94 -11.02
CA LEU A 86 -18.31 6.19 -10.27
C LEU A 86 -18.78 5.90 -8.83
N ALA A 87 -18.16 6.56 -7.86
CA ALA A 87 -18.44 6.43 -6.44
C ALA A 87 -18.38 4.99 -5.88
N SER A 88 -17.69 4.06 -6.57
CA SER A 88 -17.53 2.67 -6.10
C SER A 88 -16.80 2.56 -4.77
N SER A 89 -16.08 3.61 -4.37
CA SER A 89 -15.22 3.63 -3.18
C SER A 89 -14.07 2.63 -3.26
N PHE A 90 -13.67 2.24 -4.46
CA PHE A 90 -12.57 1.28 -4.67
C PHE A 90 -11.29 1.71 -3.95
N GLY A 91 -10.71 0.80 -3.18
CA GLY A 91 -9.59 1.10 -2.28
C GLY A 91 -10.07 1.66 -0.95
N TYR A 92 -11.30 1.33 -0.53
CA TYR A 92 -11.78 1.57 0.83
C TYR A 92 -11.05 0.66 1.82
N ASP A 93 -10.80 -0.58 1.44
CA ASP A 93 -9.93 -1.49 2.19
C ASP A 93 -8.96 -2.19 1.24
N VAL A 94 -7.77 -2.51 1.74
CA VAL A 94 -6.71 -3.17 0.96
C VAL A 94 -6.08 -4.29 1.76
N ALA A 95 -5.71 -5.37 1.08
CA ALA A 95 -5.01 -6.50 1.67
C ALA A 95 -3.93 -7.01 0.72
N VAL A 96 -2.77 -7.37 1.26
CA VAL A 96 -1.64 -7.95 0.54
C VAL A 96 -1.39 -9.35 1.07
N VAL A 97 -1.56 -10.36 0.22
CA VAL A 97 -1.50 -11.77 0.61
C VAL A 97 -0.85 -12.61 -0.50
N ASP A 98 0.07 -13.48 -0.14
CA ASP A 98 0.52 -14.59 -1.01
C ASP A 98 -0.48 -15.75 -0.86
N PHE A 99 -1.42 -15.88 -1.81
CA PHE A 99 -2.49 -16.88 -1.74
C PHE A 99 -2.08 -18.27 -2.24
N ASN A 100 -1.08 -18.36 -3.12
CA ASN A 100 -0.67 -19.61 -3.77
C ASN A 100 0.69 -20.12 -3.27
N GLY A 101 1.37 -19.38 -2.41
CA GLY A 101 2.62 -19.78 -1.75
C GLY A 101 3.83 -19.80 -2.69
N ASP A 102 3.80 -19.04 -3.79
CA ASP A 102 4.90 -19.01 -4.76
C ASP A 102 5.99 -17.97 -4.40
N GLY A 103 5.80 -17.25 -3.29
CA GLY A 103 6.70 -16.22 -2.83
C GLY A 103 6.50 -14.87 -3.50
N TYR A 104 5.41 -14.69 -4.27
CA TYR A 104 4.91 -13.39 -4.70
C TYR A 104 3.62 -13.07 -3.95
N CYS A 105 3.54 -11.88 -3.37
CA CYS A 105 2.29 -11.41 -2.81
C CYS A 105 1.34 -10.94 -3.93
N SER A 106 0.05 -11.04 -3.69
CA SER A 106 -1.02 -10.46 -4.50
C SER A 106 -1.73 -9.35 -3.73
N GLY A 107 -2.18 -8.30 -4.43
CA GLY A 107 -2.92 -7.20 -3.83
C GLY A 107 -4.43 -7.33 -4.09
N GLY A 108 -5.22 -7.20 -3.04
CA GLY A 108 -6.68 -7.07 -3.11
C GLY A 108 -7.14 -5.70 -2.62
N ALA A 109 -8.21 -5.18 -3.23
CA ALA A 109 -8.86 -3.95 -2.80
C ALA A 109 -10.37 -4.05 -3.03
N ILE A 110 -11.14 -3.56 -2.05
CA ILE A 110 -12.60 -3.38 -2.15
C ILE A 110 -12.96 -1.91 -2.20
#